data_AF-A0A538M910-F1
#
_entry.id   AF-A0A538M910-F1
#
_cell.length_a   1.000
_cell.length_b   1.000
_cell.length_c   1.000
_cell.angle_alpha   90.00
_cell.angle_beta   90.00
_cell.angle_gamma   90.00
#
_symmetry.space_group_name_H-M   'P 1'
#
loop_
_entity.id
_entity.type
_entity.pdbx_description
1 polymer ?
#
loop_
_entity_poly.entity_id
_entity_poly.type
_entity_poly.pdbx_seq_one_letter_code
_entity_poly.pdbx_strand_id
1 'polypeptide(L)'
;MIVYLGVHFSSPGSPENATGPELPDYKTPKTVPFTRQDRRAVRKVLAKFIATAVSRRHVERSWDLASATMREGVTRNEWESGSIPVQPYPASARGGGSWTAVEYSYRRKVGLNVLVFPQRGSGYGIASAHVDLVKGRDQRWRVDYWMFTKFHGPGTAAPADSASALSEGPPNVHKLPGKTTTHKRHRTRTAAAPASGGRVVHLGGIWWAVPIGVLALIVLGPLTAITIVFIRNRRAEAEYRRSRR
;
A
#
# COMPACT_ATOMS: atom_id res chain seq x y z
N MET A 1 -28.77 6.70 -6.39
CA MET A 1 -28.22 5.58 -5.58
C MET A 1 -26.90 6.05 -4.99
N ILE A 2 -26.76 6.11 -3.67
CA ILE A 2 -25.51 6.51 -2.99
C ILE A 2 -24.89 5.25 -2.39
N VAL A 3 -23.70 4.87 -2.85
CA VAL A 3 -22.96 3.74 -2.27
C VAL A 3 -22.20 4.24 -1.04
N TYR A 4 -22.65 3.84 0.15
CA TYR A 4 -21.88 3.98 1.37
C TYR A 4 -20.72 2.99 1.35
N LEU A 5 -19.55 3.42 0.88
CA LEU A 5 -18.31 2.66 1.04
C LEU A 5 -17.87 2.76 2.51
N GLY A 6 -18.23 1.74 3.31
CA GLY A 6 -17.80 1.63 4.70
C GLY A 6 -16.29 1.45 4.78
N VAL A 7 -15.57 2.54 5.07
CA VAL A 7 -14.13 2.48 5.36
C VAL A 7 -13.95 1.87 6.74
N HIS A 8 -13.48 0.62 6.80
CA HIS A 8 -13.08 0.01 8.06
C HIS A 8 -11.81 0.70 8.54
N PHE A 9 -11.90 1.45 9.63
CA PHE A 9 -10.73 2.03 10.27
C PHE A 9 -9.92 0.89 10.90
N SER A 10 -8.59 0.93 10.76
CA SER A 10 -7.72 0.27 11.72
C SER A 10 -7.86 1.02 13.03
N SER A 11 -8.52 0.41 14.02
CA SER A 11 -8.37 0.87 15.41
C SER A 11 -6.87 0.88 15.75
N PRO A 12 -6.36 1.86 16.50
CA PRO A 12 -5.08 1.64 17.18
C PRO A 12 -5.17 0.34 17.99
N GLY A 13 -4.07 -0.40 18.04
CA GLY A 13 -3.99 -1.58 18.88
C GLY A 13 -4.31 -1.22 20.32
N SER A 14 -5.26 -1.93 20.92
CA SER A 14 -5.52 -1.96 22.36
C SER A 14 -4.21 -1.89 23.16
N PRO A 15 -3.98 -0.88 24.02
CA PRO A 15 -2.74 -0.76 24.80
C PRO A 15 -2.42 -2.01 25.62
N GLU A 16 -3.44 -2.72 26.09
CA GLU A 16 -3.33 -4.00 26.80
C GLU A 16 -2.72 -5.14 25.97
N ASN A 17 -2.62 -5.00 24.64
CA ASN A 17 -1.95 -5.93 23.74
C ASN A 17 -0.50 -5.52 23.40
N ALA A 18 0.04 -4.43 23.97
CA ALA A 18 1.38 -3.95 23.68
C ALA A 18 2.44 -4.68 24.53
N THR A 19 2.97 -5.79 24.03
CA THR A 19 4.01 -6.60 24.72
C THR A 19 5.44 -6.02 24.64
N GLY A 20 5.58 -4.75 24.24
CA GLY A 20 6.87 -4.05 24.18
C GLY A 20 7.28 -3.44 25.53
N PRO A 21 8.54 -2.98 25.68
CA PRO A 21 8.93 -2.23 26.86
C PRO A 21 8.12 -0.92 26.93
N GLU A 22 7.59 -0.59 28.12
CA GLU A 22 6.95 0.71 28.34
C GLU A 22 7.98 1.84 28.12
N LEU A 23 7.63 2.79 27.27
CA LEU A 23 8.43 3.98 27.03
C LEU A 23 8.04 5.07 28.04
N PRO A 24 8.91 5.42 29.01
CA PRO A 24 8.61 6.53 29.92
C PRO A 24 8.37 7.82 29.13
N ASP A 25 7.42 8.63 29.60
CA ASP A 25 6.96 9.88 28.98
C ASP A 25 6.35 9.78 27.56
N TYR A 26 5.96 8.59 27.07
CA TYR A 26 5.22 8.49 25.81
C TYR A 26 3.87 9.21 25.87
N LYS A 27 3.73 10.30 25.12
CA LYS A 27 2.53 11.16 25.09
C LYS A 27 1.82 11.05 23.75
N THR A 28 0.80 10.19 23.70
CA THR A 28 -0.11 10.03 22.54
C THR A 28 -0.58 11.38 22.00
N PRO A 29 -0.34 11.72 20.72
CA PRO A 29 -0.69 13.03 20.19
C PRO A 29 -2.21 13.29 20.20
N LYS A 30 -2.63 14.41 20.81
CA LYS A 30 -4.05 14.79 20.87
C LYS A 30 -4.60 15.11 19.47
N THR A 31 -5.64 14.37 19.07
CA THR A 31 -6.40 14.60 17.84
C THR A 31 -7.11 15.96 17.84
N VAL A 32 -7.24 16.57 16.65
CA VAL A 32 -7.94 17.85 16.44
C VAL A 32 -8.80 17.80 15.17
N PRO A 33 -9.88 18.60 15.06
CA PRO A 33 -10.66 18.68 13.84
C PRO A 33 -9.82 19.25 12.67
N PHE A 34 -9.74 18.52 11.55
CA PHE A 34 -9.05 18.99 10.34
C PHE A 34 -9.84 20.13 9.68
N THR A 35 -9.48 21.38 9.97
CA THR A 35 -10.29 22.58 9.70
C THR A 35 -10.58 22.81 8.20
N ARG A 36 -11.64 23.56 7.86
CA ARG A 36 -11.92 23.95 6.46
C ARG A 36 -10.75 24.74 5.82
N GLN A 37 -9.99 25.49 6.62
CA GLN A 37 -8.82 26.25 6.18
C GLN A 37 -7.63 25.33 5.89
N ASP A 38 -7.29 24.44 6.83
CA ASP A 38 -6.18 23.49 6.67
C ASP A 38 -6.46 22.50 5.52
N ARG A 39 -7.71 22.01 5.38
CA ARG A 39 -8.13 21.20 4.23
C ARG A 39 -7.86 21.90 2.89
N ARG A 40 -8.10 23.22 2.80
CA ARG A 40 -7.82 24.01 1.58
C ARG A 40 -6.32 24.21 1.36
N ALA A 41 -5.55 24.46 2.43
CA ALA A 41 -4.10 24.65 2.34
C ALA A 41 -3.37 23.34 1.95
N VAL A 42 -3.68 22.24 2.63
CA VAL A 42 -3.14 20.90 2.35
C VAL A 42 -3.48 20.44 0.93
N ARG A 43 -4.72 20.65 0.47
CA ARG A 43 -5.09 20.38 -0.95
C ARG A 43 -4.18 21.12 -1.93
N LYS A 44 -3.88 22.40 -1.69
CA LYS A 44 -3.03 23.23 -2.56
C LYS A 44 -1.57 22.76 -2.57
N VAL A 45 -1.07 22.22 -1.46
CA VAL A 45 0.28 21.61 -1.35
C VAL A 45 0.32 20.28 -2.08
N LEU A 46 -0.60 19.35 -1.78
CA LEU A 46 -0.70 18.04 -2.43
C LEU A 46 -0.87 18.14 -3.95
N ALA A 47 -1.76 19.01 -4.43
CA ALA A 47 -2.00 19.21 -5.85
C ALA A 47 -0.71 19.59 -6.60
N LYS A 48 0.09 20.50 -6.01
CA LYS A 48 1.38 20.88 -6.56
C LYS A 48 2.43 19.77 -6.47
N PHE A 49 2.54 19.10 -5.33
CA PHE A 49 3.53 18.03 -5.10
C PHE A 49 3.30 16.84 -6.05
N ILE A 50 2.04 16.45 -6.25
CA ILE A 50 1.65 15.42 -7.22
C ILE A 50 1.98 15.87 -8.65
N ALA A 51 1.61 17.10 -9.01
CA ALA A 51 1.90 17.68 -10.32
C ALA A 51 3.39 17.93 -10.59
N THR A 52 4.27 17.82 -9.59
CA THR A 52 5.72 18.07 -9.72
C THR A 52 6.58 16.87 -9.35
N ALA A 53 6.79 16.61 -8.05
CA ALA A 53 7.61 15.50 -7.54
C ALA A 53 7.12 14.12 -8.00
N VAL A 54 5.82 13.83 -7.89
CA VAL A 54 5.30 12.50 -8.23
C VAL A 54 5.31 12.28 -9.74
N SER A 55 4.85 13.27 -10.51
CA SER A 55 4.81 13.18 -11.98
C SER A 55 6.11 13.52 -12.72
N ARG A 56 7.21 13.74 -11.99
CA ARG A 56 8.55 14.04 -12.52
C ARG A 56 8.58 15.16 -13.57
N ARG A 57 7.85 16.25 -13.31
CA ARG A 57 7.81 17.47 -14.13
C ARG A 57 8.10 18.67 -13.26
N HIS A 58 9.04 19.53 -13.63
CA HIS A 58 9.41 20.70 -12.82
C HIS A 58 9.69 20.32 -11.35
N VAL A 59 10.56 19.33 -11.15
CA VAL A 59 10.84 18.75 -9.83
C VAL A 59 11.42 19.80 -8.88
N GLU A 60 12.13 20.80 -9.38
CA GLU A 60 12.64 21.95 -8.62
C GLU A 60 11.56 22.65 -7.80
N ARG A 61 10.34 22.73 -8.33
CA ARG A 61 9.19 23.42 -7.70
C ARG A 61 8.58 22.65 -6.54
N SER A 62 9.06 21.44 -6.25
CA SER A 62 8.64 20.63 -5.10
C SER A 62 9.52 20.80 -3.86
N TRP A 63 10.71 21.40 -3.96
CA TRP A 63 11.65 21.58 -2.84
C TRP A 63 11.03 22.32 -1.64
N ASP A 64 10.23 23.37 -1.89
CA ASP A 64 9.54 24.16 -0.83
C ASP A 64 8.16 23.60 -0.42
N LEU A 65 7.77 22.47 -1.01
CA LEU A 65 6.59 21.68 -0.68
C LEU A 65 6.96 20.47 0.20
N ALA A 66 8.19 19.96 0.11
CA ALA A 66 8.74 18.93 0.99
C ALA A 66 9.17 19.49 2.36
N SER A 67 9.09 18.67 3.41
CA SER A 67 9.54 19.00 4.77
C SER A 67 11.09 18.98 4.88
N ALA A 68 11.64 19.16 6.07
CA ALA A 68 13.07 18.92 6.28
C ALA A 68 13.39 17.42 6.13
N THR A 69 12.64 16.57 6.84
CA THR A 69 12.75 15.10 6.83
C THR A 69 12.54 14.49 5.44
N MET A 70 11.57 14.97 4.65
CA MET A 70 11.37 14.53 3.26
C MET A 70 12.55 14.86 2.32
N ARG A 71 13.45 15.77 2.72
CA ARG A 71 14.69 16.13 1.98
C ARG A 71 15.96 15.68 2.70
N GLU A 72 15.84 14.86 3.72
CA GLU A 72 16.97 14.36 4.50
C GLU A 72 17.84 13.45 3.62
N GLY A 73 19.16 13.65 3.67
CA GLY A 73 20.11 12.94 2.81
C GLY A 73 20.13 13.35 1.33
N VAL A 74 19.37 14.37 0.90
CA VAL A 74 19.31 14.79 -0.52
C VAL A 74 19.60 16.29 -0.65
N THR A 75 20.64 16.65 -1.40
CA THR A 75 20.94 18.06 -1.69
C THR A 75 19.92 18.67 -2.66
N ARG A 76 19.86 20.01 -2.71
CA ARG A 76 18.98 20.70 -3.65
C ARG A 76 19.28 20.35 -5.11
N ASN A 77 20.55 20.22 -5.50
CA ASN A 77 20.93 19.95 -6.88
C ASN A 77 20.53 18.53 -7.32
N GLU A 78 20.66 17.55 -6.41
CA GLU A 78 20.15 16.18 -6.62
C GLU A 78 18.63 16.15 -6.68
N TRP A 79 17.94 16.95 -5.86
CA TRP A 79 16.49 17.08 -5.93
C TRP A 79 16.02 17.67 -7.26
N GLU A 80 16.70 18.69 -7.76
CA GLU A 80 16.40 19.36 -9.04
C GLU A 80 16.68 18.45 -10.25
N SER A 81 17.67 17.55 -10.19
CA SER A 81 17.88 16.50 -11.21
C SER A 81 16.90 15.33 -11.12
N GLY A 82 16.16 15.20 -10.01
CA GLY A 82 15.16 14.16 -9.78
C GLY A 82 15.63 12.97 -8.93
N SER A 83 16.79 13.03 -8.31
CA SER A 83 17.21 12.07 -7.27
C SER A 83 16.45 12.35 -5.96
N ILE A 84 15.16 12.04 -5.94
CA ILE A 84 14.23 12.31 -4.82
C ILE A 84 13.61 11.02 -4.25
N PRO A 85 13.31 10.95 -2.94
CA PRO A 85 12.71 9.78 -2.27
C PRO A 85 11.19 9.66 -2.52
N VAL A 86 10.77 9.88 -3.77
CA VAL A 86 9.36 9.86 -4.20
C VAL A 86 9.26 8.98 -5.44
N GLN A 87 8.61 7.83 -5.34
CA GLN A 87 8.43 6.92 -6.48
C GLN A 87 7.73 7.66 -7.64
N PRO A 88 8.28 7.59 -8.88
CA PRO A 88 7.68 8.25 -10.03
C PRO A 88 6.36 7.57 -10.43
N TYR A 89 5.36 8.37 -10.79
CA TYR A 89 4.08 7.89 -11.30
C TYR A 89 3.48 8.93 -12.25
N PRO A 90 2.97 8.56 -13.44
CA PRO A 90 2.50 9.51 -14.46
C PRO A 90 1.15 10.13 -14.07
N ALA A 91 1.16 11.03 -13.09
CA ALA A 91 -0.06 11.62 -12.53
C ALA A 91 -0.72 12.63 -13.49
N SER A 92 -2.04 12.54 -13.58
CA SER A 92 -2.90 13.53 -14.22
C SER A 92 -2.91 14.84 -13.41
N ALA A 93 -2.92 15.98 -14.11
CA ALA A 93 -3.12 17.30 -13.49
C ALA A 93 -4.54 17.47 -12.87
N ARG A 94 -5.50 16.63 -13.26
CA ARG A 94 -6.84 16.54 -12.67
C ARG A 94 -6.82 15.57 -11.48
N GLY A 95 -7.39 15.97 -10.34
CA GLY A 95 -7.52 15.13 -9.14
C GLY A 95 -6.36 15.22 -8.14
N GLY A 96 -5.27 15.94 -8.45
CA GLY A 96 -4.20 16.19 -7.49
C GLY A 96 -4.71 16.84 -6.20
N GLY A 97 -4.47 16.22 -5.05
CA GLY A 97 -4.97 16.69 -3.76
C GLY A 97 -6.43 16.33 -3.44
N SER A 98 -7.03 15.39 -4.17
CA SER A 98 -8.22 14.65 -3.73
C SER A 98 -7.80 13.47 -2.84
N TRP A 99 -8.41 13.36 -1.66
CA TRP A 99 -8.20 12.26 -0.72
C TRP A 99 -9.50 11.49 -0.48
N THR A 100 -9.37 10.19 -0.23
CA THR A 100 -10.49 9.30 0.14
C THR A 100 -10.70 9.26 1.64
N ALA A 101 -9.62 9.30 2.43
CA ALA A 101 -9.68 9.27 3.88
C ALA A 101 -8.77 10.32 4.53
N VAL A 102 -9.18 10.77 5.72
CA VAL A 102 -8.31 11.42 6.69
C VAL A 102 -8.06 10.37 7.77
N GLU A 103 -6.82 9.92 7.89
CA GLU A 103 -6.48 8.78 8.76
C GLU A 103 -6.24 9.27 10.19
N TYR A 104 -5.53 10.39 10.34
CA TYR A 104 -5.37 11.08 11.62
C TYR A 104 -5.13 12.58 11.41
N SER A 105 -5.47 13.40 12.41
CA SER A 105 -5.25 14.86 12.37
C SER A 105 -4.84 15.38 13.74
N TYR A 106 -3.66 15.99 13.79
CA TYR A 106 -3.04 16.61 14.97
C TYR A 106 -2.76 18.10 14.68
N ARG A 107 -2.56 18.91 15.73
CA ARG A 107 -2.36 20.38 15.63
C ARG A 107 -1.30 20.83 14.60
N ARG A 108 -0.33 19.96 14.28
CA ARG A 108 0.77 20.24 13.34
C ARG A 108 1.09 19.11 12.35
N LYS A 109 0.32 18.01 12.31
CA LYS A 109 0.54 16.88 11.39
C LYS A 109 -0.81 16.29 10.97
N VAL A 110 -0.94 15.84 9.71
CA VAL A 110 -2.13 15.15 9.21
C VAL A 110 -1.70 13.99 8.31
N GLY A 111 -2.28 12.81 8.51
CA GLY A 111 -2.11 11.63 7.65
C GLY A 111 -3.33 11.44 6.76
N LEU A 112 -3.11 11.18 5.47
CA LEU A 112 -4.14 11.13 4.45
C LEU A 112 -3.94 9.93 3.50
N ASN A 113 -5.03 9.25 3.18
CA ASN A 113 -5.09 8.33 2.05
C ASN A 113 -5.50 9.12 0.80
N VAL A 114 -4.58 9.30 -0.16
CA VAL A 114 -4.84 10.07 -1.38
C VAL A 114 -5.02 9.16 -2.59
N LEU A 115 -5.94 9.51 -3.50
CA LEU A 115 -6.02 8.88 -4.81
C LEU A 115 -5.25 9.71 -5.84
N VAL A 116 -4.28 9.06 -6.48
CA VAL A 116 -3.49 9.62 -7.58
C VAL A 116 -4.03 9.02 -8.87
N PHE A 117 -4.57 9.87 -9.74
CA PHE A 117 -5.14 9.46 -11.02
C PHE A 117 -4.06 9.47 -12.11
N PRO A 118 -4.03 8.47 -12.99
CA PRO A 118 -3.05 8.40 -14.07
C PRO A 118 -3.38 9.40 -15.17
N GLN A 119 -2.36 9.81 -15.93
CA GLN A 119 -2.53 10.51 -17.19
C GLN A 119 -3.18 9.55 -18.22
N ARG A 120 -4.18 10.03 -18.97
CA ARG A 120 -4.93 9.17 -19.92
C ARG A 120 -3.95 8.58 -20.96
N GLY A 121 -4.05 7.27 -21.19
CA GLY A 121 -3.18 6.56 -22.13
C GLY A 121 -1.83 6.10 -21.57
N SER A 122 -1.50 6.33 -20.29
CA SER A 122 -0.21 5.91 -19.72
C SER A 122 -0.08 4.40 -19.45
N GLY A 123 -1.17 3.63 -19.53
CA GLY A 123 -1.22 2.21 -19.17
C GLY A 123 -1.37 1.92 -17.67
N TYR A 124 -1.18 2.90 -16.80
CA TYR A 124 -1.29 2.72 -15.33
C TYR A 124 -2.74 2.73 -14.84
N GLY A 125 -3.04 1.88 -13.85
CA GLY A 125 -4.21 2.02 -12.98
C GLY A 125 -4.14 3.23 -12.02
N ILE A 126 -5.24 3.53 -11.34
CA ILE A 126 -5.28 4.54 -10.25
C ILE A 126 -4.38 4.05 -9.10
N ALA A 127 -3.74 4.96 -8.35
CA ALA A 127 -2.95 4.59 -7.17
C ALA A 127 -3.54 5.19 -5.89
N SER A 128 -3.49 4.44 -4.80
CA SER A 128 -3.58 4.96 -3.42
C SER A 128 -2.18 5.27 -2.91
N ALA A 129 -2.01 6.40 -2.23
CA ALA A 129 -0.79 6.71 -1.49
C ALA A 129 -1.11 7.14 -0.05
N HIS A 130 -0.28 6.69 0.89
CA HIS A 130 -0.18 7.27 2.23
C HIS A 130 0.60 8.58 2.11
N VAL A 131 0.07 9.67 2.65
CA VAL A 131 0.77 10.95 2.69
C VAL A 131 0.62 11.59 4.06
N ASP A 132 1.75 11.85 4.72
CA ASP A 132 1.78 12.73 5.87
C ASP A 132 2.14 14.15 5.42
N LEU A 133 1.49 15.15 6.03
CA LEU A 133 1.93 16.54 5.94
C LEU A 133 2.16 17.12 7.33
N VAL A 134 3.21 17.95 7.46
CA VAL A 134 3.52 18.71 8.67
C VAL A 134 3.36 20.21 8.45
N LYS A 135 2.96 20.91 9.51
CA LYS A 135 2.84 22.37 9.54
C LYS A 135 4.11 22.97 10.14
N GLY A 136 4.88 23.71 9.34
CA GLY A 136 6.13 24.34 9.75
C GLY A 136 5.95 25.45 10.79
N ARG A 137 7.04 25.96 11.39
CA ARG A 137 6.96 27.09 12.34
C ARG A 137 6.39 28.35 11.66
N ASP A 138 6.65 28.48 10.37
CA ASP A 138 6.09 29.44 9.40
C ASP A 138 4.62 29.20 9.00
N GLN A 139 3.90 28.32 9.70
CA GLN A 139 2.50 27.92 9.42
C GLN A 139 2.25 27.28 8.04
N ARG A 140 3.27 27.09 7.19
CA ARG A 140 3.13 26.44 5.88
C ARG A 140 3.07 24.92 6.05
N TRP A 141 2.06 24.31 5.46
CA TRP A 141 1.99 22.85 5.30
C TRP A 141 3.02 22.38 4.25
N ARG A 142 3.67 21.24 4.53
CA ARG A 142 4.65 20.56 3.68
C ARG A 142 4.43 19.05 3.73
N VAL A 143 4.72 18.33 2.65
CA VAL A 143 4.71 16.87 2.60
C VAL A 143 5.91 16.34 3.39
N ASP A 144 5.63 15.44 4.33
CA ASP A 144 6.58 14.91 5.30
C ASP A 144 6.97 13.46 4.99
N TYR A 145 6.01 12.68 4.50
CA TYR A 145 6.17 11.31 4.05
C TYR A 145 5.22 11.03 2.88
N TRP A 146 5.64 10.19 1.93
CA TRP A 146 4.88 9.80 0.74
C TRP A 146 5.23 8.35 0.38
N MET A 147 4.23 7.47 0.29
CA MET A 147 4.42 6.12 -0.23
C MET A 147 3.16 5.62 -0.94
N PHE A 148 3.30 4.98 -2.10
CA PHE A 148 2.18 4.27 -2.73
C PHE A 148 1.85 3.01 -1.95
N THR A 149 0.59 2.87 -1.55
CA THR A 149 0.10 1.73 -0.74
C THR A 149 -0.65 0.70 -1.56
N LYS A 150 -1.24 1.09 -2.69
CA LYS A 150 -1.93 0.18 -3.61
C LYS A 150 -2.04 0.76 -5.01
N PHE A 151 -1.94 -0.08 -6.03
CA PHE A 151 -2.34 0.23 -7.40
C PHE A 151 -3.66 -0.48 -7.72
N HIS A 152 -4.48 0.14 -8.55
CA HIS A 152 -5.85 -0.25 -8.87
C HIS A 152 -6.03 -0.30 -10.39
N GLY A 153 -5.56 -1.40 -11.00
CA GLY A 153 -5.61 -1.65 -12.44
C GLY A 153 -4.43 -2.51 -12.93
N PRO A 154 -4.27 -2.75 -14.24
CA PRO A 154 -3.03 -3.31 -14.78
C PRO A 154 -1.84 -2.44 -14.37
N GLY A 155 -0.69 -3.08 -14.09
CA GLY A 155 0.44 -2.43 -13.41
C GLY A 155 0.37 -2.46 -11.88
N THR A 156 -0.59 -3.19 -11.27
CA THR A 156 -0.43 -3.64 -9.88
C THR A 156 0.76 -4.61 -9.85
N ALA A 157 1.76 -4.35 -9.00
CA ALA A 157 2.71 -5.40 -8.64
C ALA A 157 1.94 -6.60 -8.08
N ALA A 158 2.36 -7.82 -8.38
CA ALA A 158 1.75 -9.00 -7.77
C ALA A 158 1.76 -8.83 -6.23
N PRO A 159 0.71 -9.27 -5.50
CA PRO A 159 0.68 -9.18 -4.05
C PRO A 159 1.87 -9.98 -3.52
N ALA A 160 2.91 -9.28 -3.07
CA ALA A 160 4.25 -9.84 -2.90
C ALA A 160 4.19 -11.15 -2.12
N ASP A 161 4.51 -12.25 -2.81
CA ASP A 161 4.34 -13.60 -2.33
C ASP A 161 5.07 -13.75 -1.00
N SER A 162 4.35 -13.84 0.12
CA SER A 162 4.97 -14.02 1.44
C SER A 162 5.82 -15.30 1.49
N ALA A 163 5.53 -16.27 0.62
CA ALA A 163 6.37 -17.43 0.38
C ALA A 163 7.74 -17.10 -0.24
N SER A 164 7.82 -16.16 -1.20
CA SER A 164 9.10 -15.72 -1.78
C SER A 164 9.94 -14.95 -0.76
N ALA A 165 9.31 -14.05 0.02
CA ALA A 165 9.97 -13.31 1.10
C ALA A 165 10.44 -14.21 2.27
N LEU A 166 9.99 -15.47 2.33
CA LEU A 166 10.45 -16.50 3.26
C LEU A 166 11.33 -17.58 2.58
N SER A 167 11.46 -17.56 1.26
CA SER A 167 12.29 -18.47 0.46
C SER A 167 13.66 -17.87 0.15
N GLU A 168 13.77 -16.53 0.14
CA GLU A 168 15.08 -15.87 0.30
C GLU A 168 15.59 -16.11 1.73
N GLY A 169 16.42 -17.15 1.88
CA GLY A 169 17.20 -17.38 3.09
C GLY A 169 18.04 -16.15 3.45
N PRO A 170 18.41 -15.98 4.73
CA PRO A 170 18.94 -14.72 5.26
C PRO A 170 20.12 -14.19 4.42
N PRO A 171 20.13 -12.88 4.11
CA PRO A 171 21.13 -12.32 3.20
C PRO A 171 22.54 -12.60 3.71
N ASN A 172 23.42 -13.04 2.81
CA ASN A 172 24.81 -13.41 3.13
C ASN A 172 25.62 -12.17 3.57
N VAL A 173 25.50 -11.84 4.86
CA VAL A 173 26.23 -10.74 5.51
C VAL A 173 27.72 -10.89 5.25
N HIS A 174 28.27 -9.92 4.52
CA HIS A 174 29.68 -9.93 4.15
C HIS A 174 30.51 -9.75 5.44
N LYS A 175 31.20 -10.81 5.87
CA LYS A 175 32.07 -10.76 7.03
C LYS A 175 33.21 -9.76 6.77
N LEU A 176 33.37 -8.80 7.68
CA LEU A 176 34.52 -7.89 7.68
C LEU A 176 35.83 -8.69 7.81
N PRO A 177 36.95 -8.20 7.26
CA PRO A 177 38.15 -9.00 7.04
C PRO A 177 38.86 -9.41 8.35
N GLY A 178 38.82 -10.70 8.67
CA GLY A 178 39.57 -11.36 9.74
C GLY A 178 40.69 -12.26 9.19
N LYS A 179 41.84 -12.30 9.87
CA LYS A 179 43.07 -13.00 9.43
C LYS A 179 42.96 -14.54 9.48
N THR A 180 43.69 -15.20 8.56
CA THR A 180 44.09 -16.63 8.58
C THR A 180 42.95 -17.67 8.45
N THR A 181 43.13 -18.87 7.88
CA THR A 181 44.38 -19.60 7.53
C THR A 181 44.25 -20.39 6.20
N THR A 182 45.40 -20.76 5.62
CA THR A 182 45.66 -21.72 4.54
C THR A 182 44.79 -22.99 4.52
N HIS A 183 44.37 -23.48 3.34
CA HIS A 183 44.59 -24.88 2.91
C HIS A 183 44.44 -25.13 1.38
N LYS A 184 44.87 -26.32 0.93
CA LYS A 184 45.39 -26.66 -0.42
C LYS A 184 44.36 -26.74 -1.57
N ARG A 185 44.88 -26.51 -2.79
CA ARG A 185 44.29 -26.82 -4.13
C ARG A 185 43.75 -28.26 -4.27
N HIS A 186 42.85 -28.45 -5.24
CA HIS A 186 42.97 -29.55 -6.21
C HIS A 186 42.58 -29.16 -7.64
N ARG A 187 43.29 -29.70 -8.64
CA ARG A 187 42.84 -29.87 -10.06
C ARG A 187 42.22 -31.29 -10.17
N THR A 188 41.48 -31.78 -11.18
CA THR A 188 41.24 -31.47 -12.62
C THR A 188 39.87 -32.15 -12.99
N ARG A 189 39.28 -32.31 -14.19
CA ARG A 189 39.60 -32.08 -15.64
C ARG A 189 38.27 -31.94 -16.43
N THR A 190 38.31 -31.31 -17.60
CA THR A 190 37.28 -31.33 -18.66
C THR A 190 36.89 -32.76 -19.13
N ALA A 191 35.62 -32.93 -19.49
CA ALA A 191 35.08 -33.95 -20.41
C ALA A 191 33.68 -33.53 -20.91
N ALA A 192 33.19 -34.13 -22.01
CA ALA A 192 31.91 -33.79 -22.66
C ALA A 192 30.81 -34.86 -22.46
N ALA A 193 29.58 -34.56 -22.90
CA ALA A 193 28.42 -35.43 -22.81
C ALA A 193 28.41 -36.55 -23.87
N PRO A 194 27.62 -37.61 -23.63
CA PRO A 194 26.74 -38.18 -24.66
C PRO A 194 25.26 -38.19 -24.22
N ALA A 195 24.34 -38.35 -25.16
CA ALA A 195 22.89 -38.37 -24.92
C ALA A 195 22.27 -39.74 -25.21
N SER A 196 21.21 -40.11 -24.48
CA SER A 196 20.07 -40.95 -24.93
C SER A 196 19.20 -41.36 -23.72
N GLY A 197 17.98 -41.87 -23.99
CA GLY A 197 17.12 -42.50 -22.98
C GLY A 197 15.93 -41.67 -22.52
N GLY A 198 14.90 -41.56 -23.36
CA GLY A 198 13.63 -40.93 -22.98
C GLY A 198 12.70 -41.87 -22.19
N ARG A 199 11.79 -41.30 -21.39
CA ARG A 199 10.60 -42.00 -20.89
C ARG A 199 9.48 -41.01 -20.57
N VAL A 200 8.46 -40.96 -21.43
CA VAL A 200 7.18 -40.29 -21.11
C VAL A 200 6.38 -41.22 -20.19
N VAL A 201 5.92 -40.71 -19.05
CA VAL A 201 5.07 -41.46 -18.12
C VAL A 201 3.73 -40.74 -18.04
N HIS A 202 2.68 -41.36 -18.57
CA HIS A 202 1.32 -40.88 -18.42
C HIS A 202 0.85 -41.10 -16.98
N LEU A 203 0.41 -40.06 -16.27
CA LEU A 203 -0.35 -40.23 -15.04
C LEU A 203 -1.84 -40.43 -15.38
N GLY A 204 -2.44 -41.47 -14.78
CA GLY A 204 -3.84 -41.83 -14.97
C GLY A 204 -4.81 -40.83 -14.33
N GLY A 205 -6.01 -40.72 -14.91
CA GLY A 205 -7.00 -39.71 -14.53
C GLY A 205 -7.80 -40.02 -13.25
N ILE A 206 -7.25 -39.67 -12.08
CA ILE A 206 -8.04 -39.32 -10.88
C ILE A 206 -7.55 -37.98 -10.33
N TRP A 207 -7.93 -36.86 -11.00
CA TRP A 207 -7.60 -35.50 -10.52
C TRP A 207 -8.63 -34.41 -10.85
N TRP A 208 -9.89 -34.78 -11.13
CA TRP A 208 -10.98 -33.83 -11.45
C TRP A 208 -12.10 -33.72 -10.41
N ALA A 209 -12.13 -34.58 -9.39
CA ALA A 209 -13.15 -34.54 -8.35
C ALA A 209 -13.06 -33.28 -7.46
N VAL A 210 -11.84 -32.83 -7.14
CA VAL A 210 -11.58 -31.68 -6.27
C VAL A 210 -12.11 -30.35 -6.84
N PRO A 211 -11.77 -29.91 -8.07
CA PRO A 211 -12.23 -28.61 -8.59
C PRO A 211 -13.76 -28.52 -8.72
N ILE A 212 -14.44 -29.61 -9.08
CA ILE A 212 -15.91 -29.65 -9.22
C ILE A 212 -16.60 -29.51 -7.85
N GLY A 213 -16.10 -30.23 -6.83
CA GLY A 213 -16.64 -30.14 -5.47
C GLY A 213 -16.52 -28.73 -4.87
N VAL A 214 -15.37 -28.06 -5.09
CA VAL A 214 -15.15 -26.68 -4.61
C VAL A 214 -16.06 -25.69 -5.33
N LEU A 215 -16.24 -25.81 -6.66
CA LEU A 215 -17.16 -24.95 -7.42
C LEU A 215 -18.62 -25.08 -6.98
N ALA A 216 -19.09 -26.31 -6.70
CA ALA A 216 -20.45 -26.53 -6.20
C ALA A 216 -20.67 -25.84 -4.83
N LEU A 217 -19.67 -25.89 -3.94
CA LEU A 217 -19.72 -25.27 -2.61
C LEU A 217 -19.75 -23.72 -2.70
N ILE A 218 -18.96 -23.14 -3.61
CA ILE A 218 -18.93 -21.70 -3.89
C ILE A 218 -20.28 -21.17 -4.41
N VAL A 219 -21.09 -22.00 -5.09
CA VAL A 219 -22.41 -21.60 -5.61
C VAL A 219 -23.54 -21.83 -4.59
N LEU A 220 -23.55 -22.96 -3.85
CA LEU A 220 -24.59 -23.23 -2.86
C LEU A 220 -24.48 -22.35 -1.60
N GLY A 221 -23.25 -22.00 -1.18
CA GLY A 221 -23.00 -21.13 -0.01
C GLY A 221 -23.77 -19.80 -0.03
N PRO A 222 -23.63 -18.94 -1.05
CA PRO A 222 -24.37 -17.68 -1.12
C PRO A 222 -25.89 -17.88 -1.30
N LEU A 223 -26.32 -18.88 -2.08
CA LEU A 223 -27.75 -19.13 -2.34
C LEU A 223 -28.52 -19.55 -1.07
N THR A 224 -27.94 -20.44 -0.26
CA THR A 224 -28.53 -20.85 1.01
C THR A 224 -28.62 -19.69 2.01
N ALA A 225 -27.57 -18.86 2.11
CA ALA A 225 -27.58 -17.66 2.95
C ALA A 225 -28.67 -16.66 2.53
N ILE A 226 -28.82 -16.38 1.23
CA ILE A 226 -29.84 -15.48 0.68
C ILE A 226 -31.25 -15.96 1.04
N THR A 227 -31.52 -17.26 0.88
CA THR A 227 -32.86 -17.84 1.15
C THR A 227 -33.24 -17.71 2.63
N ILE A 228 -32.31 -17.99 3.54
CA ILE A 228 -32.54 -17.89 5.00
C ILE A 228 -32.78 -16.43 5.43
N VAL A 229 -32.03 -15.47 4.88
CA VAL A 229 -32.25 -14.04 5.15
C VAL A 229 -33.60 -13.57 4.63
N PHE A 230 -34.01 -13.96 3.43
CA PHE A 230 -35.29 -13.55 2.83
C PHE A 230 -36.50 -14.08 3.62
N ILE A 231 -36.44 -15.32 4.10
CA ILE A 231 -37.50 -15.92 4.94
C ILE A 231 -37.60 -15.23 6.30
N ARG A 232 -36.48 -14.83 6.92
CA ARG A 232 -36.51 -14.03 8.17
C ARG A 232 -37.07 -12.64 7.92
N ASN A 233 -36.68 -11.96 6.83
CA ASN A 233 -37.11 -10.60 6.55
C ASN A 233 -38.63 -10.50 6.31
N ARG A 234 -39.24 -11.49 5.63
CA ARG A 234 -40.70 -11.54 5.43
C ARG A 234 -41.54 -11.67 6.70
N ARG A 235 -40.96 -12.07 7.84
CA ARG A 235 -41.69 -12.08 9.13
C ARG A 235 -41.78 -10.68 9.76
N ALA A 236 -40.77 -9.83 9.57
CA ALA A 236 -40.77 -8.45 10.08
C ALA A 236 -41.81 -7.54 9.37
N GLU A 237 -42.10 -7.78 8.08
CA GLU A 237 -43.13 -7.03 7.33
C GLU A 237 -44.57 -7.27 7.82
N ALA A 238 -44.82 -8.33 8.60
CA ALA A 238 -46.13 -8.61 9.18
C ALA A 238 -46.40 -7.73 10.41
N GLU A 239 -45.36 -7.43 11.21
CA GLU A 239 -45.45 -6.62 12.42
C GLU A 239 -45.62 -5.13 12.08
N TYR A 240 -44.85 -4.64 11.10
CA TYR A 240 -44.97 -3.27 10.56
C TYR A 240 -46.34 -2.93 9.95
N ARG A 241 -47.19 -3.93 9.68
CA ARG A 241 -48.59 -3.73 9.23
C ARG A 241 -49.63 -3.87 10.35
N ARG A 242 -49.23 -4.27 11.56
CA ARG A 242 -50.09 -4.25 12.76
C ARG A 242 -49.95 -2.97 13.57
N SER A 243 -48.77 -2.35 13.60
CA SER A 243 -48.51 -1.09 14.33
C SER A 243 -49.02 0.19 13.64
N ARG A 244 -49.89 0.06 12.62
CA ARG A 244 -50.40 1.18 11.82
C ARG A 244 -51.86 0.99 11.37
N ARG A 245 -52.66 0.38 12.24
CA ARG A 245 -54.13 0.40 12.24
C ARG A 245 -54.61 0.74 13.65
#